data_AF-A0A520WUE6-F1
#
_entry.id   AF-A0A520WUE6-F1
#
_cell.length_a   1.000
_cell.length_b   1.000
_cell.length_c   1.000
_cell.angle_alpha   90.00
_cell.angle_beta   90.00
_cell.angle_gamma   90.00
#
_symmetry.space_group_name_H-M   'P 1'
#
loop_
_entity.id
_entity.type
_entity.pdbx_description
1 polymer ?
#
loop_
_entity_poly.entity_id
_entity_poly.type
_entity_poly.pdbx_seq_one_letter_code
_entity_poly.pdbx_strand_id
1 'polypeptide(L)'
;MDNFGQHRWVYFSFGRSSYRGRSRSSRHGRMERRCFHTGSAKVKNPKLSPTELNHLHTLAVDLARQAAEVHVRRETGVITSKSTPTDPISDVDREAETLIVTGIRDSRPDDGILGEEDTSIEGTSGLRWVIDPLDGTVNYLYEFPSHAVSIGVEFNGVPAVGVVYDTALNDIYSARVDENSTKNGREIQVTSCSSMSLALLGTGFAYEPSVRRSQAELLAELIPQVRDIRRSGSCAVDLCSVASGRLDAFFETGVHWWDVAAGIQIVRSAGGIATYEPDKKRIIASGPNLWKQLNSAVIKAETITGSQSPPESANI
;
A
#
# COMPACT_ATOMS: atom_id res chain seq x y z
N MET A 1 -38.09 -13.22 -39.63
CA MET A 1 -39.18 -12.29 -39.27
C MET A 1 -39.89 -12.89 -38.08
N ASP A 2 -39.86 -12.18 -36.96
CA ASP A 2 -40.92 -12.09 -35.93
C ASP A 2 -41.37 -13.38 -35.20
N ASN A 3 -41.66 -13.43 -33.89
CA ASN A 3 -41.54 -12.53 -32.74
C ASN A 3 -42.02 -13.34 -31.51
N PHE A 4 -41.73 -12.81 -30.31
CA PHE A 4 -42.39 -13.02 -29.01
C PHE A 4 -42.20 -14.29 -28.16
N GLY A 5 -41.70 -14.04 -26.94
CA GLY A 5 -41.90 -14.84 -25.74
C GLY A 5 -41.53 -14.03 -24.48
N GLN A 6 -42.45 -13.20 -24.00
CA GLN A 6 -42.36 -12.44 -22.75
C GLN A 6 -42.30 -13.37 -21.54
N HIS A 7 -41.45 -13.07 -20.54
CA HIS A 7 -41.74 -13.44 -19.15
C HIS A 7 -41.44 -12.29 -18.17
N ARG A 8 -42.49 -12.02 -17.39
CA ARG A 8 -42.72 -11.04 -16.34
C ARG A 8 -41.79 -11.18 -15.14
N TRP A 9 -41.28 -10.07 -14.62
CA TRP A 9 -40.75 -9.96 -13.25
C TRP A 9 -41.91 -9.69 -12.27
N VAL A 10 -41.99 -10.49 -11.21
CA VAL A 10 -42.98 -10.34 -10.13
C VAL A 10 -42.33 -9.57 -8.98
N TYR A 11 -42.85 -8.38 -8.69
CA TYR A 11 -42.56 -7.63 -7.46
C TYR A 11 -43.28 -8.29 -6.28
N PHE A 12 -42.55 -8.56 -5.20
CA PHE A 12 -43.15 -8.83 -3.89
C PHE A 12 -42.82 -7.69 -2.93
N SER A 13 -43.88 -7.07 -2.43
CA SER A 13 -43.89 -6.11 -1.32
C SER A 13 -44.38 -6.84 -0.07
N PHE A 14 -43.59 -6.77 1.00
CA PHE A 14 -43.99 -6.98 2.40
C PHE A 14 -43.10 -6.01 3.20
N GLY A 15 -43.57 -5.14 4.08
CA GLY A 15 -44.67 -5.23 5.03
C GLY A 15 -44.05 -4.81 6.37
N ARG A 16 -44.27 -3.55 6.79
CA ARG A 16 -43.69 -2.98 8.01
C ARG A 16 -44.18 -3.75 9.24
N SER A 17 -43.25 -4.21 10.08
CA SER A 17 -43.52 -4.59 11.46
C SER A 17 -42.48 -3.94 12.38
N SER A 18 -42.99 -3.20 13.35
CA SER A 18 -42.25 -2.49 14.39
C SER A 18 -41.85 -3.44 15.51
N TYR A 19 -40.55 -3.60 15.75
CA TYR A 19 -40.04 -4.16 17.00
C TYR A 19 -39.04 -3.19 17.65
N ARG A 20 -39.38 -2.75 18.86
CA ARG A 20 -38.49 -2.07 19.81
C ARG A 20 -37.53 -3.10 20.39
N GLY A 21 -36.23 -2.88 20.20
CA GLY A 21 -35.14 -3.64 20.84
C GLY A 21 -34.03 -2.69 21.26
N ARG A 22 -33.67 -2.76 22.54
CA ARG A 22 -32.74 -1.87 23.26
C ARG A 22 -31.37 -1.73 22.59
N SER A 23 -30.89 -0.50 22.46
CA SER A 23 -29.50 -0.20 22.10
C SER A 23 -28.57 -0.54 23.27
N ARG A 24 -27.61 -1.44 23.02
CA ARG A 24 -26.38 -1.56 23.82
C ARG A 24 -25.30 -0.79 23.09
N SER A 25 -24.74 0.21 23.76
CA SER A 25 -23.64 1.03 23.27
C SER A 25 -22.34 0.23 23.24
N SER A 26 -21.93 -0.22 22.05
CA SER A 26 -20.55 -0.64 21.80
C SER A 26 -19.70 0.61 21.60
N ARG A 27 -18.92 0.96 22.63
CA ARG A 27 -17.88 2.00 22.56
C ARG A 27 -16.87 1.61 21.49
N HIS A 28 -17.00 2.17 20.29
CA HIS A 28 -15.93 2.16 19.31
C HIS A 28 -14.81 3.06 19.83
N GLY A 29 -13.63 2.45 20.03
CA GLY A 29 -12.40 3.17 20.36
C GLY A 29 -12.11 4.18 19.26
N ARG A 30 -12.19 5.46 19.62
CA ARG A 30 -11.91 6.58 18.74
C ARG A 30 -10.39 6.63 18.53
N MET A 31 -9.91 6.22 17.35
CA MET A 31 -8.53 6.49 16.91
C MET A 31 -8.22 7.97 17.11
N GLU A 32 -7.24 8.27 17.97
CA GLU A 32 -6.74 9.63 18.11
C GLU A 32 -6.01 10.02 16.82
N ARG A 33 -6.60 11.00 16.13
CA ARG A 33 -6.11 11.61 14.91
C ARG A 33 -4.78 12.31 15.21
N ARG A 34 -3.67 11.75 14.75
CA ARG A 34 -2.42 12.50 14.58
C ARG A 34 -2.20 12.74 13.10
N CYS A 35 -2.48 13.97 12.71
CA CYS A 35 -2.18 14.52 11.40
C CYS A 35 -0.64 14.61 11.24
N PHE A 36 -0.06 13.82 10.34
CA PHE A 36 1.36 13.94 9.99
C PHE A 36 1.53 14.99 8.89
N HIS A 37 1.33 16.26 9.24
CA HIS A 37 1.67 17.39 8.37
C HIS A 37 2.85 18.16 8.96
N THR A 38 3.99 18.14 8.27
CA THR A 38 4.80 19.31 7.85
C THR A 38 6.18 18.84 7.38
N GLY A 39 6.63 19.38 6.25
CA GLY A 39 7.81 18.94 5.54
C GLY A 39 9.13 19.09 6.30
N SER A 40 10.15 18.36 5.83
CA SER A 40 11.57 18.52 6.16
C SER A 40 11.98 18.57 7.64
N ALA A 41 11.06 18.34 8.58
CA ALA A 41 11.39 18.08 9.96
C ALA A 41 11.79 16.62 10.05
N LYS A 42 13.04 16.35 10.42
CA LYS A 42 13.45 15.05 10.95
C LYS A 42 12.46 14.69 12.04
N VAL A 43 11.47 13.85 11.73
CA VAL A 43 10.66 13.17 12.75
C VAL A 43 11.69 12.59 13.71
N LYS A 44 11.61 12.94 15.00
CA LYS A 44 12.60 12.46 15.98
C LYS A 44 12.65 10.94 15.84
N ASN A 45 13.75 10.44 15.28
CA ASN A 45 13.90 9.03 14.98
C ASN A 45 13.61 8.25 16.25
N PRO A 46 12.90 7.12 16.13
CA PRO A 46 12.69 6.25 17.26
C PRO A 46 14.07 5.90 17.83
N LYS A 47 14.31 6.19 19.12
CA LYS A 47 15.56 5.83 19.79
C LYS A 47 15.61 4.32 20.05
N LEU A 48 15.52 3.53 18.99
CA LEU A 48 15.80 2.10 19.01
C LEU A 48 17.32 1.92 18.97
N SER A 49 17.83 0.93 19.70
CA SER A 49 19.27 0.64 19.63
C SER A 49 19.61 0.03 18.26
N PRO A 50 20.85 0.19 17.76
CA PRO A 50 21.29 -0.47 16.53
C PRO A 50 21.08 -2.00 16.57
N THR A 51 21.27 -2.62 17.73
CA THR A 51 21.02 -4.06 17.92
C THR A 51 19.54 -4.41 17.72
N GLU A 52 18.63 -3.60 18.28
CA GLU A 52 17.18 -3.82 18.10
C GLU A 52 16.78 -3.66 16.64
N LEU A 53 17.27 -2.62 15.96
CA LEU A 53 17.02 -2.42 14.52
C LEU A 53 17.54 -3.58 13.67
N ASN A 54 18.71 -4.12 14.00
CA ASN A 54 19.26 -5.30 13.34
C ASN A 54 18.38 -6.54 13.53
N HIS A 55 17.88 -6.78 14.75
CA HIS A 55 16.99 -7.91 15.02
C HIS A 55 15.65 -7.78 14.28
N LEU A 56 15.01 -6.60 14.35
CA LEU A 56 13.74 -6.32 13.66
C LEU A 56 13.89 -6.52 12.14
N HIS A 57 14.95 -5.98 11.55
CA HIS A 57 15.23 -6.11 10.13
C HIS A 57 15.54 -7.54 9.70
N THR A 58 16.35 -8.27 10.46
CA THR A 58 16.65 -9.67 10.16
C THR A 58 15.37 -10.51 10.16
N LEU A 59 14.54 -10.36 11.19
CA LEU A 59 13.26 -11.05 11.28
C LEU A 59 12.32 -10.67 10.13
N ALA A 60 12.20 -9.38 9.80
CA ALA A 60 11.37 -8.91 8.69
C ALA A 60 11.83 -9.50 7.33
N VAL A 61 13.14 -9.55 7.08
CA VAL A 61 13.71 -10.14 5.87
C VAL A 61 13.42 -11.64 5.79
N ASP A 62 13.59 -12.36 6.88
CA ASP A 62 13.37 -13.81 6.92
C ASP A 62 11.89 -14.16 6.74
N LEU A 63 10.98 -13.39 7.34
CA LEU A 63 9.53 -13.58 7.17
C LEU A 63 9.08 -13.22 5.76
N ALA A 64 9.60 -12.13 5.17
CA ALA A 64 9.27 -11.75 3.80
C ALA A 64 9.70 -12.83 2.79
N ARG A 65 10.86 -13.47 3.00
CA ARG A 65 11.32 -14.61 2.18
C ARG A 65 10.39 -15.82 2.30
N GLN A 66 10.01 -16.19 3.52
CA GLN A 66 9.12 -17.33 3.75
C GLN A 66 7.71 -17.09 3.17
N ALA A 67 7.19 -15.86 3.29
CA ALA A 67 5.93 -15.47 2.66
C ALA A 67 6.03 -15.47 1.13
N ALA A 68 7.15 -15.01 0.55
CA ALA A 68 7.38 -15.08 -0.89
C ALA A 68 7.35 -16.52 -1.42
N GLU A 69 7.81 -17.50 -0.65
CA GLU A 69 7.69 -18.92 -1.02
C GLU A 69 6.22 -19.39 -1.12
N VAL A 70 5.30 -18.79 -0.35
CA VAL A 70 3.85 -19.04 -0.48
C VAL A 70 3.37 -18.64 -1.87
N HIS A 71 3.78 -17.46 -2.36
CA HIS A 71 3.41 -16.95 -3.68
C HIS A 71 3.89 -17.91 -4.79
N VAL A 72 5.15 -18.33 -4.74
CA VAL A 72 5.76 -19.23 -5.74
C VAL A 72 5.12 -20.62 -5.74
N ARG A 73 4.80 -21.19 -4.57
CA ARG A 73 4.14 -22.52 -4.48
C ARG A 73 2.79 -22.53 -5.19
N ARG A 74 2.05 -21.43 -5.12
CA ARG A 74 0.71 -21.31 -5.69
C ARG A 74 0.72 -21.03 -7.19
N GLU A 75 1.66 -20.21 -7.67
CA GLU A 75 1.94 -20.05 -9.12
C GLU A 75 2.30 -21.38 -9.79
N THR A 76 3.05 -22.25 -9.10
CA THR A 76 3.46 -23.56 -9.61
C THR A 76 2.40 -24.66 -9.46
N GLY A 77 1.20 -24.33 -8.97
CA GLY A 77 0.08 -25.27 -8.86
C GLY A 77 0.19 -26.30 -7.73
N VAL A 78 1.09 -26.10 -6.76
CA VAL A 78 1.22 -26.97 -5.57
C VAL A 78 0.11 -26.61 -4.58
N ILE A 79 -1.08 -27.19 -4.79
CA ILE A 79 -2.24 -27.03 -3.90
C ILE A 79 -2.06 -27.97 -2.70
N THR A 80 -1.77 -27.42 -1.53
CA THR A 80 -1.97 -28.13 -0.26
C THR A 80 -3.46 -28.20 0.05
N SER A 81 -3.93 -29.38 0.44
CA SER A 81 -5.33 -29.79 0.48
C SER A 81 -6.30 -28.83 1.18
N LYS A 82 -7.54 -28.77 0.63
CA LYS A 82 -8.77 -28.08 1.10
C LYS A 82 -8.95 -26.63 0.63
N SER A 83 -8.79 -26.36 -0.66
CA SER A 83 -9.38 -25.16 -1.26
C SER A 83 -10.88 -25.38 -1.49
N THR A 84 -11.74 -24.62 -0.81
CA THR A 84 -13.12 -24.41 -1.28
C THR A 84 -13.09 -23.65 -2.61
N PRO A 85 -14.18 -23.67 -3.42
CA PRO A 85 -14.26 -22.94 -4.70
C PRO A 85 -14.23 -21.40 -4.57
N THR A 86 -13.87 -20.88 -3.40
CA THR A 86 -13.73 -19.46 -3.10
C THR A 86 -12.45 -18.91 -3.72
N ASP A 87 -12.45 -17.60 -3.97
CA ASP A 87 -11.40 -16.83 -4.66
C ASP A 87 -9.98 -17.30 -4.28
N PRO A 88 -9.26 -18.00 -5.16
CA PRO A 88 -7.99 -18.69 -4.83
C PRO A 88 -6.89 -17.72 -4.40
N ILE A 89 -7.02 -16.43 -4.69
CA ILE A 89 -6.06 -15.41 -4.29
C ILE A 89 -6.17 -15.14 -2.79
N SER A 90 -7.40 -15.09 -2.26
CA SER A 90 -7.67 -14.91 -0.83
C SER A 90 -7.04 -16.02 0.04
N ASP A 91 -6.74 -17.19 -0.53
CA ASP A 91 -6.00 -18.24 0.18
C ASP A 91 -4.49 -17.93 0.27
N VAL A 92 -3.90 -17.31 -0.76
CA VAL A 92 -2.48 -16.93 -0.80
C VAL A 92 -2.20 -15.83 0.21
N ASP A 93 -3.00 -14.75 0.16
CA ASP A 93 -2.94 -13.64 1.10
C ASP A 93 -3.03 -14.12 2.55
N ARG A 94 -4.03 -14.94 2.88
CA ARG A 94 -4.23 -15.44 4.24
C ARG A 94 -3.15 -16.41 4.71
N GLU A 95 -2.65 -17.28 3.82
CA GLU A 95 -1.55 -18.20 4.16
C GLU A 95 -0.27 -17.41 4.47
N ALA A 96 0.07 -16.44 3.64
CA ALA A 96 1.22 -15.56 3.84
C ALA A 96 1.07 -14.71 5.11
N GLU A 97 -0.09 -14.08 5.34
CA GLU A 97 -0.32 -13.29 6.57
C GLU A 97 -0.22 -14.18 7.82
N THR A 98 -0.84 -15.36 7.80
CA THR A 98 -0.78 -16.31 8.93
C THR A 98 0.66 -16.70 9.26
N LEU A 99 1.49 -16.96 8.24
CA LEU A 99 2.90 -17.27 8.40
C LEU A 99 3.66 -16.12 9.07
N ILE A 100 3.50 -14.90 8.53
CA ILE A 100 4.19 -13.72 9.03
C ILE A 100 3.76 -13.43 10.48
N VAL A 101 2.46 -13.42 10.74
CA VAL A 101 1.89 -13.17 12.08
C VAL A 101 2.40 -14.18 13.09
N THR A 102 2.40 -15.48 12.75
CA THR A 102 2.90 -16.53 13.65
C THR A 102 4.37 -16.30 13.99
N GLY A 103 5.22 -16.07 12.98
CA GLY A 103 6.65 -15.83 13.20
C GLY A 103 6.95 -14.57 14.03
N ILE A 104 6.16 -13.51 13.87
CA ILE A 104 6.25 -12.32 14.72
C ILE A 104 5.82 -12.66 16.14
N ARG A 105 4.67 -13.32 16.35
CA ARG A 105 4.17 -13.62 17.70
C ARG A 105 5.10 -14.52 18.49
N ASP A 106 5.78 -15.45 17.84
CA ASP A 106 6.76 -16.35 18.47
C ASP A 106 8.03 -15.61 18.90
N SER A 107 8.49 -14.65 18.08
CA SER A 107 9.75 -13.92 18.32
C SER A 107 9.56 -12.63 19.13
N ARG A 108 8.38 -12.02 19.03
CA ARG A 108 8.05 -10.65 19.46
C ARG A 108 6.63 -10.56 20.05
N PRO A 109 6.31 -11.31 21.13
CA PRO A 109 4.96 -11.41 21.68
C PRO A 109 4.38 -10.10 22.24
N ASP A 110 5.21 -9.10 22.52
CA ASP A 110 4.81 -7.79 23.05
C ASP A 110 4.62 -6.71 21.97
N ASP A 111 5.02 -6.98 20.73
CA ASP A 111 4.84 -6.04 19.61
C ASP A 111 3.39 -6.12 19.08
N GLY A 112 2.89 -4.99 18.57
CA GLY A 112 1.60 -4.93 17.89
C GLY A 112 1.71 -5.40 16.44
N ILE A 113 0.58 -5.75 15.82
CA ILE A 113 0.51 -6.17 14.41
C ILE A 113 -0.71 -5.53 13.74
N LEU A 114 -0.53 -5.03 12.53
CA LEU A 114 -1.58 -4.56 11.63
C LEU A 114 -1.35 -5.23 10.27
N GLY A 115 -2.26 -6.10 9.86
CA GLY A 115 -2.27 -6.78 8.57
C GLY A 115 -3.43 -6.31 7.69
N GLU A 116 -3.33 -6.58 6.39
CA GLU A 116 -4.39 -6.34 5.42
C GLU A 116 -5.57 -7.30 5.60
N GLU A 117 -5.29 -8.58 5.87
CA GLU A 117 -6.29 -9.66 5.94
C GLU A 117 -6.99 -9.72 7.31
N ASP A 118 -7.36 -8.54 7.82
CA ASP A 118 -8.08 -8.28 9.08
C ASP A 118 -7.28 -8.52 10.37
N THR A 119 -5.97 -8.86 10.31
CA THR A 119 -5.16 -8.97 11.53
C THR A 119 -4.96 -7.59 12.19
N SER A 120 -5.43 -7.44 13.42
CA SER A 120 -5.15 -6.26 14.26
C SER A 120 -4.90 -6.67 15.70
N ILE A 121 -3.64 -6.62 16.11
CA ILE A 121 -3.17 -7.00 17.45
C ILE A 121 -2.54 -5.78 18.11
N GLU A 122 -3.10 -5.38 19.26
CA GLU A 122 -2.52 -4.33 20.08
C GLU A 122 -1.28 -4.86 20.83
N GLY A 123 -0.19 -4.10 20.75
CA GLY A 123 1.06 -4.40 21.45
C GLY A 123 1.29 -3.51 22.67
N THR A 124 2.30 -3.83 23.46
CA THR A 124 2.71 -3.08 24.66
C THR A 124 4.12 -2.49 24.54
N SER A 125 4.94 -2.94 23.60
CA SER A 125 6.32 -2.49 23.41
C SER A 125 6.45 -1.11 22.75
N GLY A 126 5.36 -0.61 22.13
CA GLY A 126 5.36 0.58 21.29
C GLY A 126 5.85 0.35 19.86
N LEU A 127 6.28 -0.87 19.53
CA LEU A 127 6.52 -1.33 18.17
C LEU A 127 5.24 -1.90 17.57
N ARG A 128 5.05 -1.69 16.27
CA ARG A 128 3.99 -2.33 15.49
C ARG A 128 4.53 -2.80 14.15
N TRP A 129 4.22 -4.04 13.80
CA TRP A 129 4.47 -4.63 12.50
C TRP A 129 3.29 -4.31 11.60
N VAL A 130 3.57 -3.80 10.40
CA VAL A 130 2.56 -3.40 9.42
C VAL A 130 2.79 -4.24 8.18
N ILE A 131 1.81 -5.07 7.82
CA ILE A 131 1.99 -6.19 6.89
C ILE A 131 0.96 -6.05 5.78
N ASP A 132 1.46 -6.16 4.56
CA ASP A 132 0.67 -6.47 3.37
C ASP A 132 1.26 -7.79 2.82
N PRO A 133 0.52 -8.90 2.92
CA PRO A 133 1.02 -10.21 2.54
C PRO A 133 1.22 -10.34 1.03
N LEU A 134 0.40 -9.67 0.21
CA LEU A 134 0.47 -9.69 -1.25
C LEU A 134 -0.06 -8.37 -1.84
N ASP A 135 0.83 -7.39 -1.91
CA ASP A 135 0.56 -6.13 -2.62
C ASP A 135 0.59 -6.41 -4.12
N GLY A 136 -0.40 -5.91 -4.85
CA GLY A 136 -0.56 -6.21 -6.27
C GLY A 136 -1.29 -7.54 -6.53
N THR A 137 -2.26 -7.90 -5.70
CA THR A 137 -3.17 -9.06 -5.82
C THR A 137 -3.66 -9.31 -7.25
N VAL A 138 -4.11 -8.26 -7.96
CA VAL A 138 -4.51 -8.37 -9.38
C VAL A 138 -3.35 -8.72 -10.28
N ASN A 139 -2.19 -8.11 -10.07
CA ASN A 139 -1.01 -8.42 -10.88
C ASN A 139 -0.58 -9.88 -10.69
N TYR A 140 -0.61 -10.38 -9.46
CA TYR A 140 -0.37 -11.79 -9.16
C TYR A 140 -1.34 -12.71 -9.91
N LEU A 141 -2.66 -12.43 -9.88
CA LEU A 141 -3.66 -13.20 -10.61
C LEU A 141 -3.40 -13.24 -12.13
N TYR A 142 -2.97 -12.13 -12.71
CA TYR A 142 -2.73 -11.99 -14.14
C TYR A 142 -1.28 -12.30 -14.55
N GLU A 143 -0.44 -12.79 -13.62
CA GLU A 143 0.99 -13.04 -13.84
C GLU A 143 1.74 -11.80 -14.37
N PHE A 144 1.27 -10.60 -14.01
CA PHE A 144 1.90 -9.34 -14.37
C PHE A 144 3.04 -9.03 -13.38
N PRO A 145 4.27 -8.71 -13.85
CA PRO A 145 5.45 -8.69 -12.99
C PRO A 145 5.56 -7.40 -12.16
N SER A 146 4.69 -7.25 -11.16
CA SER A 146 4.71 -6.21 -10.13
C SER A 146 3.82 -6.60 -8.96
N HIS A 147 4.32 -7.44 -8.05
CA HIS A 147 3.63 -7.83 -6.82
C HIS A 147 4.64 -8.23 -5.75
N ALA A 148 4.31 -8.00 -4.49
CA ALA A 148 5.28 -8.12 -3.41
C ALA A 148 4.67 -8.52 -2.06
N VAL A 149 5.53 -9.08 -1.20
CA VAL A 149 5.29 -9.07 0.25
C VAL A 149 5.86 -7.77 0.81
N SER A 150 5.10 -7.05 1.64
CA SER A 150 5.53 -5.80 2.27
C SER A 150 5.42 -5.88 3.79
N ILE A 151 6.55 -5.65 4.48
CA ILE A 151 6.66 -5.69 5.95
C ILE A 151 7.34 -4.41 6.43
N GLY A 152 6.57 -3.55 7.07
CA GLY A 152 7.06 -2.38 7.81
C GLY A 152 7.12 -2.65 9.31
N VAL A 153 8.09 -2.06 9.99
CA VAL A 153 8.09 -1.98 11.46
C VAL A 153 8.15 -0.53 11.85
N GLU A 154 7.17 -0.08 12.63
CA GLU A 154 7.10 1.28 13.15
C GLU A 154 7.27 1.29 14.67
N PHE A 155 7.81 2.39 15.19
CA PHE A 155 7.83 2.69 16.61
C PHE A 155 7.03 3.95 16.85
N ASN A 156 5.97 3.86 17.66
CA ASN A 156 5.04 4.96 17.92
C ASN A 156 4.49 5.63 16.63
N GLY A 157 4.14 4.82 15.62
CA GLY A 157 3.58 5.32 14.35
C GLY A 157 4.60 5.86 13.34
N VAL A 158 5.90 5.72 13.61
CA VAL A 158 6.96 6.16 12.71
C VAL A 158 7.69 4.94 12.15
N PRO A 159 7.69 4.72 10.82
CA PRO A 159 8.47 3.64 10.20
C PRO A 159 9.95 3.71 10.60
N ALA A 160 10.50 2.56 10.98
CA ALA A 160 11.88 2.39 11.43
C ALA A 160 12.61 1.30 10.62
N VAL A 161 11.89 0.29 10.18
CA VAL A 161 12.37 -0.77 9.29
C VAL A 161 11.35 -0.94 8.17
N GLY A 162 11.82 -1.15 6.94
CA GLY A 162 10.98 -1.53 5.81
C GLY A 162 11.64 -2.63 5.00
N VAL A 163 10.86 -3.66 4.67
CA VAL A 163 11.25 -4.76 3.78
C VAL A 163 10.13 -4.94 2.76
N VAL A 164 10.49 -4.95 1.48
CA VAL A 164 9.60 -5.29 0.37
C VAL A 164 10.27 -6.35 -0.47
N TYR A 165 9.62 -7.50 -0.62
CA TYR A 165 10.08 -8.59 -1.48
C TYR A 165 9.26 -8.57 -2.76
N ASP A 166 9.84 -8.06 -3.85
CA ASP A 166 9.27 -8.13 -5.20
C ASP A 166 9.34 -9.58 -5.67
N THR A 167 8.21 -10.27 -5.54
CA THR A 167 8.11 -11.72 -5.80
C THR A 167 8.17 -12.05 -7.29
N ALA A 168 7.78 -11.11 -8.16
CA ALA A 168 7.88 -11.28 -9.61
C ALA A 168 9.33 -11.25 -10.11
N LEU A 169 10.14 -10.32 -9.56
CA LEU A 169 11.53 -10.12 -9.99
C LEU A 169 12.56 -10.79 -9.08
N ASN A 170 12.11 -11.41 -7.99
CA ASN A 170 12.95 -12.02 -6.98
C ASN A 170 13.97 -11.02 -6.39
N ASP A 171 13.50 -9.81 -6.11
CA ASP A 171 14.30 -8.70 -5.60
C ASP A 171 13.84 -8.34 -4.19
N ILE A 172 14.77 -8.28 -3.23
CA ILE A 172 14.50 -7.80 -1.88
C ILE A 172 15.01 -6.37 -1.70
N TYR A 173 14.09 -5.47 -1.39
CA TYR A 173 14.36 -4.11 -1.00
C TYR A 173 14.27 -4.02 0.51
N SER A 174 15.26 -3.41 1.16
CA SER A 174 15.19 -3.23 2.62
C SER A 174 15.91 -2.00 3.09
N ALA A 175 15.46 -1.49 4.23
CA ALA A 175 16.02 -0.30 4.87
C ALA A 175 15.76 -0.32 6.37
N ARG A 176 16.67 0.33 7.09
CA ARG A 176 16.55 0.68 8.50
C ARG A 176 16.79 2.16 8.66
N VAL A 177 16.21 2.72 9.71
CA VAL A 177 16.48 4.10 10.10
C VAL A 177 17.98 4.30 10.33
N ASP A 178 18.48 5.46 9.89
CA ASP A 178 19.90 5.85 9.96
C ASP A 178 20.88 4.98 9.14
N GLU A 179 20.38 4.10 8.27
CA GLU A 179 21.17 3.34 7.30
C GLU A 179 20.67 3.54 5.86
N ASN A 180 21.54 3.24 4.89
CA ASN A 180 21.21 3.29 3.47
C ASN A 180 20.21 2.19 3.09
N SER A 181 19.32 2.50 2.15
CA SER A 181 18.46 1.48 1.56
C SER A 181 19.26 0.56 0.64
N THR A 182 18.86 -0.71 0.57
CA THR A 182 19.49 -1.70 -0.30
C THR A 182 18.49 -2.45 -1.16
N LYS A 183 18.94 -2.88 -2.34
CA LYS A 183 18.32 -3.89 -3.19
C LYS A 183 19.27 -5.08 -3.30
N ASN A 184 18.86 -6.26 -2.84
CA ASN A 184 19.69 -7.47 -2.80
C ASN A 184 21.06 -7.22 -2.14
N GLY A 185 21.07 -6.44 -1.04
CA GLY A 185 22.28 -6.07 -0.31
C GLY A 185 23.17 -5.01 -0.99
N ARG A 186 22.81 -4.52 -2.18
CA ARG A 186 23.51 -3.40 -2.83
C ARG A 186 22.80 -2.10 -2.51
N GLU A 187 23.54 -1.07 -2.12
CA GLU A 187 22.98 0.24 -1.82
C GLU A 187 22.24 0.83 -3.03
N ILE A 188 21.13 1.51 -2.76
CA ILE A 188 20.31 2.21 -3.75
C ILE A 188 20.05 3.64 -3.29
N GLN A 189 19.78 4.51 -4.26
CA GLN A 189 19.48 5.92 -4.02
C GLN A 189 18.45 6.43 -5.02
N VAL A 190 17.65 7.41 -4.59
CA VAL A 190 16.73 8.14 -5.48
C VAL A 190 17.49 8.90 -6.58
N THR A 191 16.80 9.26 -7.66
CA THR A 191 17.41 10.06 -8.73
C THR A 191 17.66 11.51 -8.27
N SER A 192 18.53 12.21 -8.99
CA SER A 192 18.76 13.64 -8.81
C SER A 192 17.83 14.52 -9.68
N CYS A 193 16.77 13.94 -10.27
CA CYS A 193 15.88 14.65 -11.19
C CYS A 193 15.27 15.89 -10.52
N SER A 194 15.36 17.03 -11.22
CA SER A 194 14.97 18.35 -10.70
C SER A 194 13.96 19.08 -11.58
N SER A 195 13.47 18.44 -12.65
CA SER A 195 12.52 19.03 -13.60
C SER A 195 11.35 18.10 -13.82
N MET A 196 10.12 18.59 -13.58
CA MET A 196 8.90 17.83 -13.83
C MET A 196 8.84 17.28 -15.26
N SER A 197 9.18 18.10 -16.27
CA SER A 197 9.15 17.70 -17.70
C SER A 197 10.10 16.56 -18.07
N LEU A 198 11.06 16.22 -17.20
CA LEU A 198 11.99 15.11 -17.39
C LEU A 198 11.68 13.94 -16.45
N ALA A 199 10.73 14.10 -15.53
CA ALA A 199 10.41 13.12 -14.51
C ALA A 199 9.52 12.00 -15.06
N LEU A 200 9.91 10.76 -14.79
CA LEU A 200 9.08 9.57 -14.95
C LEU A 200 8.32 9.32 -13.65
N LEU A 201 6.98 9.48 -13.68
CA LEU A 201 6.14 9.26 -12.51
C LEU A 201 5.55 7.84 -12.48
N GLY A 202 5.40 7.27 -11.30
CA GLY A 202 4.49 6.15 -11.05
C GLY A 202 3.17 6.64 -10.45
N THR A 203 2.10 5.88 -10.68
CA THR A 203 0.81 6.07 -10.00
C THR A 203 0.00 4.78 -9.98
N GLY A 204 -1.11 4.77 -9.26
CA GLY A 204 -2.03 3.63 -9.19
C GLY A 204 -3.51 4.05 -9.31
N PHE A 205 -4.36 3.03 -9.34
CA PHE A 205 -5.80 3.19 -9.56
C PHE A 205 -6.56 2.29 -8.60
N ALA A 206 -7.50 2.87 -7.86
CA ALA A 206 -8.37 2.17 -6.93
C ALA A 206 -9.30 1.17 -7.63
N TYR A 207 -9.79 0.18 -6.89
CA TYR A 207 -10.81 -0.77 -7.37
C TYR A 207 -12.16 -0.11 -7.65
N GLU A 208 -12.55 0.84 -6.79
CA GLU A 208 -13.81 1.56 -6.88
C GLU A 208 -13.88 2.43 -8.16
N PRO A 209 -14.83 2.16 -9.09
CA PRO A 209 -14.89 2.85 -10.39
C PRO A 209 -14.99 4.38 -10.30
N SER A 210 -15.73 4.89 -9.30
CA SER A 210 -15.89 6.33 -9.10
C SER A 210 -14.57 7.01 -8.70
N VAL A 211 -13.82 6.40 -7.79
CA VAL A 211 -12.48 6.86 -7.38
C VAL A 211 -11.50 6.77 -8.55
N ARG A 212 -11.54 5.67 -9.30
CA ARG A 212 -10.68 5.45 -10.48
C ARG A 212 -10.90 6.52 -11.56
N ARG A 213 -12.14 6.96 -11.78
CA ARG A 213 -12.44 8.07 -12.69
C ARG A 213 -11.75 9.37 -12.23
N SER A 214 -11.89 9.74 -10.97
CA SER A 214 -11.24 10.95 -10.44
C SER A 214 -9.72 10.89 -10.49
N GLN A 215 -9.13 9.70 -10.29
CA GLN A 215 -7.69 9.49 -10.48
C GLN A 215 -7.27 9.67 -11.95
N ALA A 216 -8.10 9.24 -12.91
CA ALA A 216 -7.83 9.44 -14.34
C ALA A 216 -7.93 10.92 -14.75
N GLU A 217 -8.86 11.67 -14.17
CA GLU A 217 -8.96 13.12 -14.36
C GLU A 217 -7.73 13.84 -13.80
N LEU A 218 -7.26 13.42 -12.62
CA LEU A 218 -6.04 13.96 -12.00
C LEU A 218 -4.83 13.66 -12.90
N LEU A 219 -4.76 12.44 -13.43
CA LEU A 219 -3.72 12.02 -14.37
C LEU A 219 -3.70 12.90 -15.63
N ALA A 220 -4.87 13.25 -16.17
CA ALA A 220 -4.99 14.11 -17.34
C ALA A 220 -4.40 15.52 -17.11
N GLU A 221 -4.45 16.03 -15.88
CA GLU A 221 -3.82 17.30 -15.50
C GLU A 221 -2.29 17.20 -15.39
N LEU A 222 -1.76 16.03 -14.96
CA LEU A 222 -0.33 15.84 -14.74
C LEU A 222 0.44 15.40 -15.99
N ILE A 223 -0.16 14.58 -16.86
CA ILE A 223 0.52 13.99 -18.01
C ILE A 223 1.19 15.01 -18.95
N PRO A 224 0.67 16.25 -19.18
CA PRO A 224 1.34 17.23 -20.03
C PRO A 224 2.57 17.89 -19.38
N GLN A 225 2.76 17.72 -18.07
CA GLN A 225 3.81 18.38 -17.29
C GLN A 225 5.03 17.49 -17.04
N VAL A 226 4.94 16.20 -17.38
CA VAL A 226 5.93 15.18 -17.04
C VAL A 226 6.51 14.51 -18.28
N ARG A 227 7.59 13.74 -18.12
CA ARG A 227 8.17 12.99 -19.24
C ARG A 227 7.23 11.88 -19.69
N ASP A 228 6.78 11.07 -18.73
CA ASP A 228 5.91 9.92 -18.96
C ASP A 228 5.39 9.38 -17.61
N ILE A 229 4.44 8.44 -17.65
CA ILE A 229 3.83 7.83 -16.46
C ILE A 229 3.85 6.30 -16.57
N ARG A 230 4.12 5.62 -15.45
CA ARG A 230 3.97 4.18 -15.28
C ARG A 230 2.84 3.88 -14.29
N ARG A 231 2.07 2.85 -14.56
CA ARG A 231 1.07 2.29 -13.65
C ARG A 231 1.38 0.81 -13.53
N SER A 232 2.17 0.42 -12.53
CA SER A 232 2.63 -0.96 -12.39
C SER A 232 1.61 -1.81 -11.62
N GLY A 233 0.89 -1.23 -10.65
CA GLY A 233 -0.20 -1.90 -9.94
C GLY A 233 0.16 -2.52 -8.59
N SER A 234 1.36 -2.26 -8.07
CA SER A 234 1.77 -2.55 -6.69
C SER A 234 2.39 -1.27 -6.09
N CYS A 235 1.78 -0.75 -5.03
CA CYS A 235 2.22 0.48 -4.38
C CYS A 235 3.60 0.30 -3.72
N ALA A 236 3.84 -0.85 -3.07
CA ALA A 236 5.10 -1.18 -2.43
C ALA A 236 6.24 -1.28 -3.47
N VAL A 237 6.01 -1.92 -4.62
CA VAL A 237 7.01 -2.03 -5.70
C VAL A 237 7.27 -0.67 -6.35
N ASP A 238 6.26 0.17 -6.53
CA ASP A 238 6.44 1.52 -7.08
C ASP A 238 7.23 2.44 -6.12
N LEU A 239 7.01 2.35 -4.81
CA LEU A 239 7.85 3.04 -3.81
C LEU A 239 9.30 2.54 -3.87
N CYS A 240 9.53 1.24 -4.01
CA CYS A 240 10.87 0.67 -4.20
C CYS A 240 11.49 1.11 -5.53
N SER A 241 10.68 1.34 -6.56
CA SER A 241 11.12 1.87 -7.84
C SER A 241 11.57 3.33 -7.74
N VAL A 242 10.92 4.15 -6.91
CA VAL A 242 11.43 5.49 -6.56
C VAL A 242 12.77 5.38 -5.82
N ALA A 243 12.84 4.54 -4.78
CA ALA A 243 14.04 4.37 -3.96
C ALA A 243 15.26 3.88 -4.76
N SER A 244 15.05 3.11 -5.83
CA SER A 244 16.11 2.59 -6.70
C SER A 244 16.33 3.41 -7.98
N GLY A 245 15.63 4.54 -8.14
CA GLY A 245 15.76 5.41 -9.29
C GLY A 245 15.20 4.84 -10.60
N ARG A 246 14.36 3.78 -10.54
CA ARG A 246 13.55 3.33 -11.69
C ARG A 246 12.43 4.31 -12.01
N LEU A 247 11.92 5.01 -10.99
CA LEU A 247 10.99 6.13 -11.10
C LEU A 247 11.63 7.37 -10.46
N ASP A 248 11.32 8.55 -10.97
CA ASP A 248 11.72 9.80 -10.32
C ASP A 248 10.80 10.15 -9.14
N ALA A 249 9.56 9.69 -9.21
CA ALA A 249 8.52 9.98 -8.25
C ALA A 249 7.33 9.02 -8.37
N PHE A 250 6.53 8.96 -7.31
CA PHE A 250 5.30 8.17 -7.22
C PHE A 250 4.24 8.98 -6.47
N PHE A 251 2.99 8.87 -6.90
CA PHE A 251 1.85 9.39 -6.15
C PHE A 251 0.63 8.47 -6.33
N GLU A 252 -0.14 8.28 -5.27
CA GLU A 252 -1.39 7.52 -5.32
C GLU A 252 -2.35 7.97 -4.22
N THR A 253 -3.65 7.84 -4.50
CA THR A 253 -4.74 8.02 -3.53
C THR A 253 -5.52 6.72 -3.36
N GLY A 254 -6.13 6.51 -2.19
CA GLY A 254 -6.88 5.29 -1.88
C GLY A 254 -6.06 4.17 -1.24
N VAL A 255 -4.75 4.35 -1.10
CA VAL A 255 -3.85 3.38 -0.46
C VAL A 255 -4.02 3.34 1.06
N HIS A 256 -3.72 2.19 1.65
CA HIS A 256 -3.74 1.92 3.06
C HIS A 256 -2.36 2.04 3.69
N TRP A 257 -2.29 1.94 5.02
CA TRP A 257 -1.00 2.05 5.72
C TRP A 257 -0.08 0.88 5.43
N TRP A 258 -0.62 -0.32 5.25
CA TRP A 258 0.14 -1.51 4.91
C TRP A 258 0.78 -1.46 3.52
N ASP A 259 0.11 -0.84 2.54
CA ASP A 259 0.65 -0.60 1.19
C ASP A 259 1.92 0.29 1.19
N VAL A 260 2.07 1.17 2.19
CA VAL A 260 3.07 2.26 2.15
C VAL A 260 4.12 2.21 3.25
N ALA A 261 3.85 1.58 4.40
CA ALA A 261 4.69 1.72 5.60
C ALA A 261 6.14 1.29 5.34
N ALA A 262 6.34 0.12 4.72
CA ALA A 262 7.67 -0.39 4.37
C ALA A 262 8.34 0.48 3.30
N GLY A 263 7.61 0.77 2.21
CA GLY A 263 8.11 1.58 1.09
C GLY A 263 8.52 2.99 1.49
N ILE A 264 7.81 3.62 2.45
CA ILE A 264 8.19 4.93 3.00
C ILE A 264 9.56 4.89 3.66
N GLN A 265 9.84 3.87 4.48
CA GLN A 265 11.16 3.74 5.11
C GLN A 265 12.25 3.53 4.07
N ILE A 266 11.99 2.67 3.07
CA ILE A 266 12.90 2.38 1.97
C ILE A 266 13.23 3.66 1.17
N VAL A 267 12.24 4.44 0.76
CA VAL A 267 12.45 5.71 0.05
C VAL A 267 13.24 6.71 0.89
N ARG A 268 12.92 6.85 2.19
CA ARG A 268 13.61 7.79 3.08
C ARG A 268 15.09 7.42 3.27
N SER A 269 15.39 6.14 3.50
CA SER A 269 16.76 5.63 3.61
C SER A 269 17.53 5.69 2.28
N ALA A 270 16.84 5.76 1.13
CA ALA A 270 17.45 6.01 -0.18
C ALA A 270 17.70 7.50 -0.47
N GLY A 271 17.50 8.40 0.50
CA GLY A 271 17.67 9.85 0.36
C GLY A 271 16.47 10.59 -0.23
N GLY A 272 15.32 9.90 -0.38
CA GLY A 272 14.09 10.48 -0.89
C GLY A 272 13.20 11.12 0.18
N ILE A 273 12.11 11.71 -0.28
CA ILE A 273 11.01 12.21 0.54
C ILE A 273 9.79 11.37 0.23
N ALA A 274 9.16 10.79 1.25
CA ALA A 274 7.89 10.08 1.16
C ALA A 274 6.95 10.54 2.28
N THR A 275 5.75 10.99 1.92
CA THR A 275 4.73 11.50 2.84
C THR A 275 3.41 10.81 2.60
N TYR A 276 2.85 10.23 3.66
CA TYR A 276 1.52 9.65 3.69
C TYR A 276 0.57 10.55 4.46
N GLU A 277 -0.60 10.82 3.88
CA GLU A 277 -1.70 11.60 4.48
C GLU A 277 -2.89 10.67 4.74
N PRO A 278 -3.05 10.14 5.98
CA PRO A 278 -4.06 9.12 6.28
C PRO A 278 -5.50 9.56 5.97
N ASP A 279 -5.84 10.82 6.27
CA ASP A 279 -7.19 11.35 6.04
C ASP A 279 -7.59 11.37 4.56
N LYS A 280 -6.60 11.43 3.66
CA LYS A 280 -6.79 11.40 2.21
C LYS A 280 -6.42 10.07 1.58
N LYS A 281 -5.92 9.11 2.38
CA LYS A 281 -5.30 7.87 1.90
C LYS A 281 -4.31 8.13 0.76
N ARG A 282 -3.44 9.12 0.93
CA ARG A 282 -2.57 9.62 -0.14
C ARG A 282 -1.11 9.44 0.19
N ILE A 283 -0.35 8.93 -0.77
CA ILE A 283 1.10 8.85 -0.73
C ILE A 283 1.69 9.71 -1.86
N ILE A 284 2.74 10.47 -1.54
CA ILE A 284 3.59 11.14 -2.52
C ILE A 284 5.04 10.84 -2.13
N ALA A 285 5.83 10.38 -3.10
CA ALA A 285 7.24 10.06 -2.93
C ALA A 285 8.08 10.58 -4.10
N SER A 286 9.27 11.11 -3.84
CA SER A 286 10.23 11.55 -4.88
C SER A 286 11.62 11.80 -4.34
N GLY A 287 12.59 12.03 -5.23
CA GLY A 287 13.85 12.67 -4.86
C GLY A 287 13.66 14.13 -4.38
N PRO A 288 14.54 14.64 -3.51
CA PRO A 288 14.36 15.93 -2.84
C PRO A 288 14.29 17.12 -3.81
N ASN A 289 14.98 17.04 -4.95
CA ASN A 289 15.01 18.10 -5.95
C ASN A 289 13.69 18.27 -6.71
N LEU A 290 12.87 17.22 -6.78
CA LEU A 290 11.58 17.23 -7.48
C LEU A 290 10.41 17.53 -6.55
N TRP A 291 10.56 17.26 -5.25
CA TRP A 291 9.49 17.28 -4.24
C TRP A 291 8.56 18.49 -4.31
N LYS A 292 9.12 19.71 -4.33
CA LYS A 292 8.31 20.93 -4.30
C LYS A 292 7.40 21.04 -5.54
N GLN A 293 7.94 20.72 -6.72
CA GLN A 293 7.18 20.79 -7.97
C GLN A 293 6.10 19.71 -8.01
N LEU A 294 6.48 18.46 -7.68
CA LEU A 294 5.55 17.32 -7.65
C LEU A 294 4.40 17.54 -6.68
N ASN A 295 4.71 17.87 -5.41
CA ASN A 295 3.70 18.04 -4.37
C ASN A 295 2.71 19.17 -4.74
N SER A 296 3.21 20.28 -5.28
CA SER A 296 2.35 21.36 -5.77
C SER A 296 1.49 20.94 -6.97
N ALA A 297 2.04 20.17 -7.92
CA ALA A 297 1.31 19.71 -9.09
C ALA A 297 0.20 18.73 -8.72
N VAL A 298 0.47 17.75 -7.85
CA VAL A 298 -0.52 16.76 -7.37
C VAL A 298 -1.66 17.47 -6.62
N ILE A 299 -1.33 18.35 -5.66
CA ILE A 299 -2.36 19.08 -4.89
C ILE A 299 -3.21 19.97 -5.80
N LYS A 300 -2.59 20.63 -6.78
CA LYS A 300 -3.32 21.46 -7.74
C LYS A 300 -4.26 20.61 -8.61
N ALA A 301 -3.78 19.48 -9.13
CA ALA A 301 -4.58 18.57 -9.95
C ALA A 301 -5.80 18.04 -9.16
N GLU A 302 -5.61 17.60 -7.91
CA GLU A 302 -6.73 17.15 -7.06
C GLU A 302 -7.74 18.25 -6.75
N THR A 303 -7.27 19.50 -6.60
CA THR A 303 -8.17 20.64 -6.36
C THR A 303 -9.04 20.90 -7.59
N ILE A 304 -8.45 20.81 -8.79
CA ILE A 304 -9.19 20.94 -10.05
C ILE A 304 -10.23 19.83 -10.18
N THR A 305 -9.84 18.57 -10.00
CA THR A 305 -10.76 17.43 -10.14
C THR A 305 -11.84 17.41 -9.06
N GLY A 306 -11.50 17.72 -7.80
CA GLY A 306 -12.47 17.81 -6.71
C GLY A 306 -13.45 18.99 -6.85
N SER A 307 -13.10 20.02 -7.61
CA SER A 307 -13.99 21.14 -7.95
C SER A 307 -14.89 20.87 -9.15
N GLN A 308 -14.58 19.86 -9.97
CA GLN A 308 -15.44 19.40 -11.04
C GLN A 308 -16.47 18.42 -10.44
N SER A 309 -17.65 18.91 -10.08
CA SER A 309 -18.80 18.04 -9.82
C SER A 309 -19.01 17.08 -11.00
N PRO A 310 -19.42 15.82 -10.78
CA PRO A 310 -19.65 14.89 -11.88
C PRO A 310 -20.66 15.50 -12.86
N PRO A 311 -20.49 15.31 -14.18
CA PRO A 311 -21.47 15.77 -15.15
C PRO A 311 -22.83 15.17 -14.82
N GLU A 312 -23.87 16.00 -14.81
CA GLU A 312 -25.25 15.54 -14.69
C GLU A 312 -25.47 14.41 -15.68
N SER A 313 -25.90 13.26 -15.16
CA SER A 313 -26.16 12.02 -15.87
C SER A 313 -26.73 12.25 -17.27
N ALA A 314 -25.97 11.90 -18.31
CA ALA A 314 -26.55 11.62 -19.61
C ALA A 314 -27.33 10.30 -19.47
N ASN A 315 -28.65 10.41 -19.38
CA ASN A 315 -29.58 9.29 -19.54
C ASN A 315 -29.31 8.57 -20.86
N ILE A 316 -28.73 7.37 -20.83
CA ILE A 316 -29.04 6.26 -21.76
C ILE A 316 -28.91 4.94 -21.00
#